data_AF-A0A1G2PQW9-F1
#
_entry.id   AF-A0A1G2PQW9-F1
#
_cell.length_a   1.000
_cell.length_b   1.000
_cell.length_c   1.000
_cell.angle_alpha   90.00
_cell.angle_beta   90.00
_cell.angle_gamma   90.00
#
_symmetry.space_group_name_H-M   'P 1'
#
loop_
_entity.id
_entity.type
_entity.pdbx_description
1 polymer ?
#
loop_
_entity_poly.entity_id
_entity_poly.type
_entity_poly.pdbx_seq_one_letter_code
_entity_poly.pdbx_strand_id
1 'polypeptide(L)'
;MGFFSKYNEIEKNLLETYSKFFDDMGLPDAEKMTQDFLDKAIEDSKKGGRYNLKNVGDTLLEKEKSSGQANSNFESKRKEGVRDEDIKWWFNLNDIERMMMLKVDEFHRLALFIKEKEDGKTDDEADATVRKHHPIYGDLNDETHGSGDNRPLPLELKDRINIYIEKQGVNNPNFKNQIDSFQTLNALIRKEIRAGNI
;
A
#
# COMPACT_ATOMS: atom_id res chain seq x y z
N MET A 1 34.37 13.16 17.90
CA MET A 1 32.92 13.43 17.87
C MET A 1 32.27 12.25 17.19
N GLY A 2 31.48 11.48 17.93
CA GLY A 2 30.83 10.28 17.37
C GLY A 2 29.87 10.69 16.26
N PHE A 3 29.98 10.05 15.11
CA PHE A 3 28.99 10.13 14.05
C PHE A 3 27.67 9.58 14.58
N PHE A 4 26.78 10.46 15.06
CA PHE A 4 25.39 10.06 15.27
C PHE A 4 24.78 9.83 13.90
N SER A 5 24.47 8.56 13.60
CA SER A 5 23.74 8.23 12.38
C SER A 5 22.37 8.92 12.42
N LYS A 6 21.99 9.58 11.32
CA LYS A 6 20.70 10.26 11.15
C LYS A 6 19.50 9.33 11.36
N TYR A 7 19.70 8.04 11.06
CA TYR A 7 18.66 7.01 11.04
C TYR A 7 18.89 5.96 12.13
N ASN A 8 17.81 5.44 12.69
CA ASN A 8 17.83 4.25 13.54
C ASN A 8 17.98 2.97 12.68
N GLU A 9 18.15 1.81 13.32
CA GLU A 9 18.40 0.55 12.60
C GLU A 9 17.27 0.15 11.63
N ILE A 10 16.01 0.38 11.98
CA ILE A 10 14.87 0.09 11.08
C ILE A 10 14.92 1.02 9.86
N GLU A 11 15.16 2.31 10.10
CA GLU A 11 15.24 3.33 9.04
C GLU A 11 16.43 3.07 8.11
N LYS A 12 17.57 2.62 8.63
CA LYS A 12 18.73 2.21 7.81
C LYS A 12 18.40 1.02 6.93
N ASN A 13 17.76 -0.01 7.50
CA ASN A 13 17.36 -1.19 6.74
C ASN A 13 16.36 -0.85 5.64
N LEU A 14 15.42 0.07 5.91
CA LEU A 14 14.50 0.59 4.90
C LEU A 14 15.23 1.36 3.81
N LEU A 15 16.17 2.25 4.18
CA LEU A 15 16.98 2.99 3.22
C LEU A 15 17.73 2.02 2.30
N GLU A 16 18.43 1.03 2.85
CA GLU A 16 19.19 0.04 2.07
C GLU A 16 18.28 -0.77 1.15
N THR A 17 17.18 -1.32 1.69
CA THR A 17 16.26 -2.19 0.94
C THR A 17 15.63 -1.44 -0.24
N TYR A 18 15.09 -0.24 -0.01
CA TYR A 18 14.42 0.53 -1.05
C TYR A 18 15.40 1.17 -2.03
N SER A 19 16.59 1.57 -1.58
CA SER A 19 17.63 2.07 -2.50
C SER A 19 18.05 0.99 -3.47
N LYS A 20 18.27 -0.24 -2.98
CA LYS A 20 18.56 -1.38 -3.84
C LYS A 20 17.41 -1.70 -4.78
N PHE A 21 16.17 -1.70 -4.28
CA PHE A 21 14.99 -1.93 -5.11
C PHE A 21 14.88 -0.92 -6.27
N PHE A 22 15.10 0.36 -6.01
CA PHE A 22 15.07 1.40 -7.06
C PHE A 22 16.28 1.34 -8.00
N ASP A 23 17.45 0.94 -7.51
CA ASP A 23 18.63 0.70 -8.34
C ASP A 23 18.42 -0.49 -9.30
N ASP A 24 17.82 -1.59 -8.80
CA ASP A 24 17.46 -2.76 -9.60
C ASP A 24 16.41 -2.41 -10.70
N MET A 25 15.59 -1.37 -10.47
CA MET A 25 14.66 -0.82 -11.46
C MET A 25 15.34 0.13 -12.47
N GLY A 26 16.62 0.45 -12.29
CA GLY A 26 17.38 1.37 -13.13
C GLY A 26 17.04 2.85 -12.91
N LEU A 27 16.52 3.21 -11.74
CA LEU A 27 16.24 4.61 -11.43
C LEU A 27 17.53 5.37 -11.09
N PRO A 28 17.76 6.56 -11.67
CA PRO A 28 18.89 7.39 -11.31
C PRO A 28 18.75 7.89 -9.87
N ASP A 29 19.88 8.07 -9.18
CA ASP A 29 19.95 8.61 -7.81
C ASP A 29 19.05 7.86 -6.80
N ALA A 30 18.91 6.54 -6.96
CA ALA A 30 18.05 5.67 -6.15
C ALA A 30 18.21 5.85 -4.63
N GLU A 31 19.45 6.02 -4.14
CA GLU A 31 19.73 6.27 -2.73
C GLU A 31 19.15 7.61 -2.27
N LYS A 32 19.32 8.67 -3.08
CA LYS A 32 18.83 10.01 -2.75
C LYS A 32 17.30 10.05 -2.75
N MET A 33 16.67 9.45 -3.76
CA MET A 33 15.21 9.32 -3.84
C MET A 33 14.65 8.57 -2.63
N THR A 34 15.27 7.45 -2.26
CA THR A 34 14.87 6.68 -1.07
C THR A 34 15.04 7.49 0.21
N GLN A 35 16.14 8.24 0.32
CA GLN A 35 16.39 9.12 1.45
C GLN A 35 15.28 10.16 1.61
N ASP A 36 14.83 10.77 0.51
CA ASP A 36 13.78 11.78 0.53
C ASP A 36 12.43 11.18 0.91
N PHE A 37 12.10 9.97 0.43
CA PHE A 37 10.90 9.24 0.87
C PHE A 37 10.95 8.88 2.35
N LEU A 38 12.10 8.41 2.84
CA LEU A 38 12.30 8.03 4.23
C LEU A 38 12.18 9.25 5.16
N ASP A 39 12.84 10.36 4.82
CA ASP A 39 12.75 11.60 5.56
C ASP A 39 11.30 12.09 5.66
N LYS A 40 10.57 12.00 4.54
CA LYS A 40 9.16 12.39 4.50
C LYS A 40 8.28 11.44 5.33
N ALA A 41 8.54 10.14 5.28
CA ALA A 41 7.81 9.15 6.08
C ALA A 41 8.02 9.39 7.58
N ILE A 42 9.26 9.70 7.98
CA ILE A 42 9.61 10.08 9.35
C ILE A 42 8.90 11.36 9.77
N GLU A 43 8.91 12.39 8.93
CA GLU A 43 8.22 13.66 9.19
C GLU A 43 6.72 13.45 9.40
N ASP A 44 6.06 12.73 8.48
CA ASP A 44 4.62 12.50 8.51
C ASP A 44 4.22 11.66 9.73
N SER A 45 5.02 10.63 10.07
CA SER A 45 4.79 9.79 11.25
C SER A 45 4.97 10.56 12.56
N LYS A 46 5.97 11.45 12.64
CA LYS A 46 6.18 12.34 13.81
C LYS A 46 5.04 13.33 13.97
N LYS A 47 4.61 13.98 12.87
CA LYS A 47 3.46 14.90 12.88
C LYS A 47 2.17 14.22 13.32
N GLY A 48 1.98 12.96 12.93
CA GLY A 48 0.84 12.15 13.37
C GLY A 48 0.96 11.56 14.78
N GLY A 49 2.08 11.75 15.48
CA GLY A 49 2.32 11.16 16.80
C GLY A 49 2.49 9.63 16.79
N ARG A 50 2.75 9.03 15.62
CA ARG A 50 2.82 7.58 15.43
C ARG A 50 4.23 7.00 15.39
N TYR A 51 5.24 7.87 15.33
CA TYR A 51 6.65 7.50 15.16
C TYR A 51 7.16 6.45 16.16
N ASN A 52 6.70 6.53 17.41
CA ASN A 52 7.11 5.61 18.48
C ASN A 52 6.15 4.44 18.70
N LEU A 53 5.06 4.33 17.90
CA LEU A 53 4.14 3.21 18.00
C LEU A 53 4.78 1.97 17.37
N LYS A 54 4.81 0.88 18.14
CA LYS A 54 5.35 -0.41 17.69
C LYS A 54 4.40 -1.52 18.12
N ASN A 55 4.17 -2.49 17.24
CA ASN A 55 3.59 -3.79 17.60
C ASN A 55 2.24 -3.70 18.34
N VAL A 56 1.29 -2.91 17.82
CA VAL A 56 0.01 -2.67 18.51
C VAL A 56 -1.14 -3.53 17.99
N GLY A 57 -0.94 -4.33 16.94
CA GLY A 57 -1.99 -5.14 16.31
C GLY A 57 -2.63 -6.14 17.27
N ASP A 58 -1.81 -6.86 18.05
CA ASP A 58 -2.30 -7.80 19.06
C ASP A 58 -3.10 -7.09 20.16
N THR A 59 -2.58 -5.97 20.68
CA THR A 59 -3.27 -5.18 21.71
C THR A 59 -4.60 -4.60 21.19
N LEU A 60 -4.67 -4.18 19.93
CA LEU A 60 -5.90 -3.67 19.32
C LEU A 60 -6.99 -4.74 19.26
N LEU A 61 -6.64 -5.97 18.88
CA LEU A 61 -7.59 -7.09 18.83
C LEU A 61 -7.96 -7.61 20.23
N GLU A 62 -7.01 -7.66 21.17
CA GLU A 62 -7.30 -8.01 22.57
C GLU A 62 -8.25 -6.99 23.22
N LYS A 63 -8.08 -5.71 22.91
CA LYS A 63 -8.96 -4.65 23.40
C LYS A 63 -10.37 -4.79 22.84
N GLU A 64 -10.52 -5.10 21.55
CA GLU A 64 -11.83 -5.38 20.94
C GLU A 64 -12.51 -6.59 21.58
N LYS A 65 -11.75 -7.65 21.83
CA LYS A 65 -12.26 -8.86 22.48
C LYS A 65 -12.68 -8.62 23.94
N SER A 66 -11.87 -7.88 24.69
CA SER A 66 -12.10 -7.63 26.11
C SER A 66 -13.18 -6.58 26.38
N SER A 67 -13.38 -5.62 25.47
CA SER A 67 -14.48 -4.65 25.56
C SER A 67 -15.85 -5.27 25.27
N GLY A 68 -15.89 -6.42 24.60
CA GLY A 68 -17.12 -7.03 24.09
C GLY A 68 -17.81 -6.20 23.00
N GLN A 69 -17.16 -5.15 22.50
CA GLN A 69 -17.63 -4.28 21.44
C GLN A 69 -16.68 -4.38 20.26
N ALA A 70 -17.22 -4.81 19.12
CA ALA A 70 -16.49 -4.77 17.86
C ALA A 70 -16.04 -3.33 17.58
N ASN A 71 -14.78 -3.18 17.18
CA ASN A 71 -14.27 -1.92 16.68
C ASN A 71 -14.95 -1.70 15.33
N SER A 72 -15.84 -0.71 15.24
CA SER A 72 -16.64 -0.46 14.03
C SER A 72 -15.77 -0.26 12.78
N ASN A 73 -14.54 0.25 12.95
CA ASN A 73 -13.57 0.36 11.87
C ASN A 73 -13.03 -1.01 11.41
N PHE A 74 -12.83 -1.96 12.33
CA PHE A 74 -12.45 -3.33 11.95
C PHE A 74 -13.63 -4.11 11.40
N GLU A 75 -14.85 -3.88 11.91
CA GLU A 75 -16.05 -4.53 11.38
C GLU A 75 -16.29 -4.14 9.91
N SER A 76 -16.18 -2.86 9.56
CA SER A 76 -16.30 -2.40 8.16
C SER A 76 -15.21 -3.01 7.27
N LYS A 77 -13.98 -3.10 7.76
CA LYS A 77 -12.86 -3.73 7.05
C LYS A 77 -13.02 -5.24 6.88
N ARG A 78 -13.55 -5.95 7.88
CA ARG A 78 -13.84 -7.39 7.79
C ARG A 78 -14.89 -7.70 6.72
N LYS A 79 -15.83 -6.78 6.45
CA LYS A 79 -16.77 -6.89 5.32
C LYS A 79 -16.08 -6.81 3.95
N GLU A 80 -14.88 -6.23 3.88
CA GLU A 80 -14.02 -6.26 2.69
C GLU A 80 -13.14 -7.52 2.60
N GLY A 81 -13.23 -8.45 3.57
CA GLY A 81 -12.41 -9.66 3.63
C GLY A 81 -11.07 -9.52 4.37
N VAL A 82 -10.89 -8.43 5.13
CA VAL A 82 -9.80 -8.31 6.11
C VAL A 82 -9.98 -9.35 7.21
N ARG A 83 -8.88 -10.04 7.54
CA ARG A 83 -8.81 -11.01 8.63
C ARG A 83 -8.04 -10.43 9.81
N ASP A 84 -8.14 -11.05 10.97
CA ASP A 84 -7.40 -10.61 12.16
C ASP A 84 -5.89 -10.69 11.94
N GLU A 85 -5.41 -11.65 11.14
CA GLU A 85 -4.01 -11.78 10.73
C GLU A 85 -3.54 -10.55 9.93
N ASP A 86 -4.40 -10.01 9.07
CA ASP A 86 -4.09 -8.82 8.25
C ASP A 86 -3.99 -7.57 9.13
N ILE A 87 -4.88 -7.45 10.12
CA ILE A 87 -4.84 -6.39 11.13
C ILE A 87 -3.54 -6.50 11.93
N LYS A 88 -3.20 -7.70 12.40
CA LYS A 88 -1.95 -7.94 13.13
C LYS A 88 -0.74 -7.57 12.30
N TRP A 89 -0.66 -8.06 11.07
CA TRP A 89 0.45 -7.76 10.17
C TRP A 89 0.63 -6.25 10.01
N TRP A 90 -0.42 -5.54 9.60
CA TRP A 90 -0.33 -4.10 9.33
C TRP A 90 0.02 -3.27 10.56
N PHE A 91 -0.65 -3.52 11.69
CA PHE A 91 -0.45 -2.72 12.90
C PHE A 91 0.77 -3.16 13.73
N ASN A 92 1.38 -4.30 13.41
CA ASN A 92 2.66 -4.69 14.00
C ASN A 92 3.87 -4.14 13.25
N LEU A 93 3.74 -3.77 11.97
CA LEU A 93 4.76 -2.96 11.31
C LEU A 93 5.02 -1.66 12.09
N ASN A 94 6.26 -1.19 12.06
CA ASN A 94 6.56 0.17 12.48
C ASN A 94 5.83 1.16 11.54
N ASP A 95 5.43 2.32 12.06
CA ASP A 95 4.73 3.31 11.25
C ASP A 95 5.57 3.80 10.06
N ILE A 96 6.90 3.88 10.20
CA ILE A 96 7.80 4.24 9.11
C ILE A 96 7.79 3.21 8.00
N GLU A 97 7.76 1.91 8.34
CA GLU A 97 7.67 0.83 7.35
C GLU A 97 6.37 0.95 6.54
N ARG A 98 5.24 1.14 7.22
CA ARG A 98 3.94 1.38 6.56
C ARG A 98 3.99 2.60 5.64
N MET A 99 4.50 3.73 6.13
CA MET A 99 4.57 4.97 5.37
C MET A 99 5.49 4.84 4.15
N MET A 100 6.61 4.13 4.27
CA MET A 100 7.50 3.84 3.15
C MET A 100 6.77 3.03 2.07
N MET A 101 6.07 1.97 2.45
CA MET A 101 5.28 1.17 1.50
C MET A 101 4.26 2.04 0.74
N LEU A 102 3.58 2.97 1.43
CA LEU A 102 2.59 3.84 0.80
C LEU A 102 3.20 4.88 -0.12
N LYS A 103 4.37 5.44 0.22
CA LYS A 103 5.09 6.39 -0.63
C LYS A 103 5.60 5.73 -1.91
N VAL A 104 6.11 4.50 -1.81
CA VAL A 104 6.56 3.74 -2.99
C VAL A 104 5.38 3.42 -3.91
N ASP A 105 4.22 3.03 -3.36
CA ASP A 105 3.01 2.85 -4.16
C ASP A 105 2.58 4.16 -4.87
N GLU A 106 2.59 5.27 -4.14
CA GLU A 106 2.23 6.59 -4.67
C GLU A 106 3.18 7.00 -5.79
N PHE A 107 4.48 6.79 -5.61
CA PHE A 107 5.49 7.03 -6.64
C PHE A 107 5.22 6.22 -7.91
N HIS A 108 4.98 4.91 -7.81
CA HIS A 108 4.70 4.08 -8.98
C HIS A 108 3.43 4.52 -9.72
N ARG A 109 2.36 4.87 -8.98
CA ARG A 109 1.12 5.37 -9.57
C ARG A 109 1.34 6.70 -10.29
N LEU A 110 2.06 7.63 -9.67
CA LEU A 110 2.37 8.93 -10.26
C LEU A 110 3.27 8.78 -11.49
N ALA A 111 4.26 7.89 -11.45
CA ALA A 111 5.13 7.63 -12.59
C ALA A 111 4.34 7.11 -13.80
N LEU A 112 3.40 6.18 -13.59
CA LEU A 112 2.51 5.70 -14.65
C LEU A 112 1.60 6.83 -15.16
N PHE A 113 1.01 7.62 -14.26
CA PHE A 113 0.18 8.77 -14.66
C PHE A 113 0.95 9.74 -15.56
N ILE A 114 2.15 10.15 -15.15
CA ILE A 114 3.00 11.07 -15.91
C ILE A 114 3.34 10.48 -17.28
N LYS A 115 3.69 9.20 -17.34
CA LYS A 115 3.97 8.52 -18.61
C LYS A 115 2.76 8.57 -19.56
N GLU A 116 1.56 8.23 -19.08
CA GLU A 116 0.34 8.28 -19.92
C GLU A 116 0.06 9.71 -20.41
N LYS A 117 0.33 10.72 -19.57
CA LYS A 117 0.25 12.14 -19.95
C LYS A 117 1.25 12.50 -21.05
N GLU A 118 2.49 12.02 -20.97
CA GLU A 118 3.52 12.20 -22.00
C GLU A 118 3.12 11.51 -23.32
N ASP A 119 2.43 10.37 -23.24
CA ASP A 119 1.84 9.66 -24.39
C ASP A 119 0.57 10.35 -24.96
N GLY A 120 0.22 11.53 -24.43
CA GLY A 120 -0.84 12.40 -24.96
C GLY A 120 -2.23 12.14 -24.38
N LYS A 121 -2.36 11.33 -23.33
CA LYS A 121 -3.64 11.06 -22.66
C LYS A 121 -4.17 12.28 -21.89
N THR A 122 -5.49 12.36 -21.77
CA THR A 122 -6.14 13.29 -20.85
C THR A 122 -5.92 12.84 -19.39
N ASP A 123 -6.21 13.73 -18.43
CA ASP A 123 -6.06 13.39 -17.00
C ASP A 123 -6.98 12.22 -16.61
N ASP A 124 -8.21 12.21 -17.11
CA ASP A 124 -9.18 11.14 -16.84
C ASP A 124 -8.74 9.79 -17.43
N GLU A 125 -8.16 9.80 -18.63
CA GLU A 125 -7.63 8.59 -19.26
C GLU A 125 -6.40 8.05 -18.52
N ALA A 126 -5.46 8.93 -18.15
CA ALA A 126 -4.27 8.55 -17.40
C ALA A 126 -4.65 8.00 -16.01
N ASP A 127 -5.58 8.65 -15.31
CA ASP A 127 -6.11 8.18 -14.03
C ASP A 127 -6.83 6.83 -14.16
N ALA A 128 -7.63 6.65 -15.21
CA ALA A 128 -8.28 5.37 -15.48
C ALA A 128 -7.24 4.25 -15.73
N THR A 129 -6.16 4.53 -16.47
CA THR A 129 -5.05 3.58 -16.66
C THR A 129 -4.37 3.24 -15.33
N VAL A 130 -4.11 4.23 -14.46
CA VAL A 130 -3.54 3.97 -13.14
C VAL A 130 -4.44 3.06 -12.31
N ARG A 131 -5.74 3.37 -12.22
CA ARG A 131 -6.71 2.54 -11.47
C ARG A 131 -6.91 1.14 -12.07
N LYS A 132 -6.67 0.98 -13.37
CA LYS A 132 -6.68 -0.31 -14.06
C LYS A 132 -5.52 -1.19 -13.62
N HIS A 133 -4.34 -0.62 -13.42
CA HIS A 133 -3.10 -1.39 -13.22
C HIS A 133 -2.55 -1.37 -11.79
N HIS A 134 -3.01 -0.46 -10.92
CA HIS A 134 -2.56 -0.37 -9.53
C HIS A 134 -3.72 -0.42 -8.54
N PRO A 135 -3.58 -1.15 -7.41
CA PRO A 135 -4.57 -1.07 -6.35
C PRO A 135 -4.54 0.31 -5.69
N ILE A 136 -5.72 0.81 -5.33
CA ILE A 136 -5.89 2.04 -4.57
C ILE A 136 -6.35 1.66 -3.17
N TYR A 137 -5.61 2.12 -2.16
CA TYR A 137 -5.92 1.91 -0.74
C TYR A 137 -6.33 3.23 -0.09
N GLY A 138 -7.23 3.19 0.89
CA GLY A 138 -7.68 4.42 1.53
C GLY A 138 -8.98 4.29 2.29
N ASP A 139 -9.74 5.38 2.35
CA ASP A 139 -11.06 5.41 2.97
C ASP A 139 -12.04 4.57 2.15
N LEU A 140 -12.72 3.65 2.82
CA LEU A 140 -13.68 2.74 2.23
C LEU A 140 -14.96 3.43 1.75
N ASN A 141 -15.21 4.66 2.19
CA ASN A 141 -16.35 5.48 1.77
C ASN A 141 -15.97 6.54 0.73
N ASP A 142 -14.71 6.59 0.30
CA ASP A 142 -14.28 7.49 -0.76
C ASP A 142 -14.83 7.00 -2.11
N GLU A 143 -15.77 7.76 -2.66
CA GLU A 143 -16.36 7.53 -3.98
C GLU A 143 -15.88 8.52 -5.04
N THR A 144 -14.88 9.36 -4.73
CA THR A 144 -14.39 10.44 -5.60
C THR A 144 -13.98 9.90 -6.97
N HIS A 145 -13.34 8.74 -6.99
CA HIS A 145 -12.81 8.10 -8.20
C HIS A 145 -13.42 6.72 -8.47
N GLY A 146 -14.56 6.37 -7.86
CA GLY A 146 -15.25 5.11 -8.15
C GLY A 146 -16.14 4.62 -7.03
N SER A 147 -17.20 3.89 -7.40
CA SER A 147 -18.18 3.34 -6.46
C SER A 147 -18.17 1.80 -6.46
N GLY A 148 -18.86 1.22 -5.48
CA GLY A 148 -19.05 -0.24 -5.38
C GLY A 148 -17.72 -0.99 -5.25
N ASP A 149 -17.40 -1.84 -6.21
CA ASP A 149 -16.18 -2.65 -6.18
C ASP A 149 -14.92 -1.87 -6.60
N ASN A 150 -15.06 -0.66 -7.14
CA ASN A 150 -13.94 0.18 -7.59
C ASN A 150 -13.38 1.12 -6.52
N ARG A 151 -14.07 1.28 -5.38
CA ARG A 151 -13.63 2.15 -4.28
C ARG A 151 -12.32 1.68 -3.65
N PRO A 152 -11.65 2.48 -2.81
CA PRO A 152 -10.39 2.07 -2.18
C PRO A 152 -10.49 0.78 -1.36
N LEU A 153 -9.38 0.05 -1.28
CA LEU A 153 -9.23 -1.17 -0.48
C LEU A 153 -8.69 -0.83 0.93
N PRO A 154 -8.97 -1.66 1.95
CA PRO A 154 -8.31 -1.57 3.24
C PRO A 154 -6.80 -1.74 3.12
N LEU A 155 -6.04 -0.88 3.80
CA LEU A 155 -4.57 -0.95 3.86
C LEU A 155 -4.06 -2.28 4.42
N GLU A 156 -4.82 -2.88 5.33
CA GLU A 156 -4.49 -4.15 5.98
C GLU A 156 -4.37 -5.31 4.98
N LEU A 157 -5.04 -5.25 3.83
CA LEU A 157 -4.98 -6.31 2.81
C LEU A 157 -3.69 -6.27 1.97
N LYS A 158 -2.84 -5.26 2.13
CA LYS A 158 -1.72 -5.00 1.22
C LYS A 158 -0.79 -6.20 1.06
N ASP A 159 -0.46 -6.91 2.14
CA ASP A 159 0.41 -8.09 2.09
C ASP A 159 -0.17 -9.21 1.21
N ARG A 160 -1.40 -9.63 1.50
CA ARG A 160 -2.11 -10.68 0.75
C ARG A 160 -2.28 -10.30 -0.71
N ILE A 161 -2.59 -9.03 -1.00
CA ILE A 161 -2.72 -8.52 -2.37
C ILE A 161 -1.37 -8.54 -3.09
N ASN A 162 -0.29 -8.08 -2.45
CA ASN A 162 1.05 -8.11 -3.03
C ASN A 162 1.46 -9.56 -3.35
N ILE A 163 1.30 -10.48 -2.40
CA ILE A 163 1.55 -11.92 -2.59
C ILE A 163 0.73 -12.48 -3.76
N TYR A 164 -0.55 -12.11 -3.86
CA TYR A 164 -1.41 -12.54 -4.96
C TYR A 164 -0.90 -12.03 -6.31
N ILE A 165 -0.55 -10.75 -6.41
CA ILE A 165 -0.03 -10.12 -7.64
C ILE A 165 1.31 -10.74 -8.04
N GLU A 166 2.23 -10.93 -7.09
CA GLU A 166 3.54 -11.55 -7.32
C GLU A 166 3.40 -12.98 -7.87
N LYS A 167 2.46 -13.76 -7.32
CA LYS A 167 2.17 -15.12 -7.80
C LYS A 167 1.66 -15.18 -9.24
N GLN A 168 1.09 -14.10 -9.76
CA GLN A 168 0.69 -14.04 -11.17
C GLN A 168 1.90 -14.00 -12.09
N GLY A 169 3.04 -13.52 -11.60
CA GLY A 169 4.28 -13.41 -12.35
C GLY A 169 4.32 -12.20 -13.29
N VAL A 170 5.55 -11.72 -13.52
CA VAL A 170 5.82 -10.59 -14.42
C VAL A 170 5.44 -10.97 -15.85
N ASN A 171 4.75 -10.06 -16.55
CA ASN A 171 4.33 -10.22 -17.96
C ASN A 171 3.40 -11.42 -18.24
N ASN A 172 2.66 -11.92 -17.25
CA ASN A 172 1.68 -12.98 -17.47
C ASN A 172 0.49 -12.47 -18.34
N PRO A 173 0.32 -12.96 -19.58
CA PRO A 173 -0.75 -12.49 -20.47
C PRO A 173 -2.15 -12.82 -19.94
N ASN A 174 -2.32 -13.94 -19.22
CA ASN A 174 -3.62 -14.30 -18.64
C ASN A 174 -4.03 -13.31 -17.55
N PHE A 175 -3.09 -12.90 -16.71
CA PHE A 175 -3.38 -11.92 -15.68
C PHE A 175 -3.65 -10.53 -16.27
N LYS A 176 -2.92 -10.14 -17.32
CA LYS A 176 -3.23 -8.94 -18.08
C LYS A 176 -4.65 -8.97 -18.64
N ASN A 177 -5.05 -10.06 -19.30
CA ASN A 177 -6.40 -10.21 -19.84
C ASN A 177 -7.47 -10.18 -18.73
N GLN A 178 -7.17 -10.73 -17.55
CA GLN A 178 -8.06 -10.63 -16.40
C GLN A 178 -8.21 -9.18 -15.96
N ILE A 179 -7.13 -8.43 -15.76
CA ILE A 179 -7.18 -7.00 -15.44
C ILE A 179 -8.01 -6.25 -16.49
N ASP A 180 -7.80 -6.56 -17.77
CA ASP A 180 -8.51 -5.94 -18.90
C ASP A 180 -10.03 -6.18 -18.85
N SER A 181 -10.47 -7.28 -18.23
CA SER A 181 -11.91 -7.59 -18.05
C SER A 181 -12.60 -6.86 -16.88
N PHE A 182 -11.87 -6.17 -16.01
CA PHE A 182 -12.43 -5.40 -14.88
C PHE A 182 -12.23 -3.90 -15.04
N GLN A 183 -13.11 -3.06 -14.52
CA GLN A 183 -12.94 -1.61 -14.61
C GLN A 183 -11.68 -1.12 -13.89
N THR A 184 -11.37 -1.68 -12.72
CA THR A 184 -10.20 -1.36 -11.91
C THR A 184 -9.56 -2.63 -11.35
N LEU A 185 -8.28 -2.54 -10.95
CA LEU A 185 -7.63 -3.63 -10.24
C LEU A 185 -8.30 -3.89 -8.88
N ASN A 186 -8.85 -2.87 -8.24
CA ASN A 186 -9.63 -3.03 -6.99
C ASN A 186 -10.85 -3.95 -7.17
N ALA A 187 -11.56 -3.83 -8.30
CA ALA A 187 -12.70 -4.68 -8.59
C ALA A 187 -12.29 -6.14 -8.80
N LEU A 188 -11.18 -6.38 -9.52
CA LEU A 188 -10.60 -7.72 -9.65
C LEU A 188 -10.22 -8.29 -8.27
N ILE A 189 -9.49 -7.53 -7.45
CA ILE A 189 -9.07 -7.94 -6.11
C ILE A 189 -10.27 -8.33 -5.25
N ARG A 190 -11.35 -7.53 -5.22
CA ARG A 190 -12.57 -7.88 -4.48
C ARG A 190 -13.20 -9.18 -4.97
N LYS A 191 -13.24 -9.40 -6.29
CA LYS A 191 -13.71 -10.67 -6.85
C LYS A 191 -12.84 -11.84 -6.37
N GLU A 192 -11.52 -11.69 -6.33
CA GLU A 192 -10.61 -12.76 -5.91
C GLU A 192 -10.65 -13.03 -4.41
N ILE A 193 -10.87 -11.99 -3.58
CA ILE A 193 -11.13 -12.14 -2.14
C ILE A 193 -12.43 -12.94 -1.92
N ARG A 194 -13.52 -12.58 -2.62
CA ARG A 194 -14.81 -13.30 -2.51
C ARG A 194 -14.69 -14.76 -2.99
N ALA A 195 -13.82 -15.02 -3.95
CA ALA A 195 -13.52 -16.37 -4.44
C ALA A 195 -12.59 -17.17 -3.52
N GLY A 196 -11.97 -16.54 -2.50
CA GLY A 196 -11.01 -17.19 -1.60
C GLY A 196 -9.62 -17.39 -2.19
N ASN A 197 -9.29 -16.71 -3.28
CA ASN A 197 -7.97 -16.79 -3.94
C ASN A 197 -6.94 -15.83 -3.32
N ILE A 198 -7.42 -14.84 -2.58
CA ILE A 198 -6.64 -13.93 -1.74
C ILE A 198 -6.94 -14.26 -0.29
#